data_AF-A0A7Y3HPC4-F1
#
_entry.id   AF-A0A7Y3HPC4-F1
#
_cell.length_a   1.000
_cell.length_b   1.000
_cell.length_c   1.000
_cell.angle_alpha   90.00
_cell.angle_beta   90.00
_cell.angle_gamma   90.00
#
_symmetry.space_group_name_H-M   'P 1'
#
loop_
_entity.id
_entity.type
_entity.pdbx_description
1 polymer ?
#
loop_
_entity_poly.entity_id
_entity_poly.type
_entity_poly.pdbx_seq_one_letter_code
_entity_poly.pdbx_strand_id
1 'polypeptide(L)'
;MENDKKDSKEKKASGGKNKIPPSFSPRKGLFWLYIAVFIALLFTWIPGSMVSVKETNWLKFEQEMLRSEEVLKVDVINNVKVEVYIKPDKLNDPRHSEVAERPFLNGPNPGPHYYFNIGSVEVFRNDMDLAQANRSDSEKIPVTYTPRKNWLGDSLGWIIMLAIIIGFWFIILRRMSPGAGAGGGSSIFNFGQSKATVFDKDNRSTVSFK
;
A
#
# COMPACT_ATOMS: atom_id res chain seq x y z
N MET A 1 -64.44 18.83 -51.44
CA MET A 1 -65.20 18.87 -50.18
C MET A 1 -64.25 19.30 -49.08
N GLU A 2 -64.55 20.45 -48.50
CA GLU A 2 -63.95 21.06 -47.32
C GLU A 2 -63.92 20.10 -46.11
N ASN A 3 -62.86 20.14 -45.29
CA ASN A 3 -62.99 20.51 -43.88
C ASN A 3 -61.65 20.50 -43.14
N ASP A 4 -61.17 21.71 -42.86
CA ASP A 4 -60.78 22.23 -41.54
C ASP A 4 -60.57 21.23 -40.37
N LYS A 5 -59.36 21.25 -39.77
CA LYS A 5 -59.23 21.56 -38.33
C LYS A 5 -57.80 21.80 -37.84
N LYS A 6 -57.63 23.03 -37.36
CA LYS A 6 -56.94 23.45 -36.13
C LYS A 6 -55.41 23.34 -36.02
N ASP A 7 -54.84 24.50 -36.28
CA ASP A 7 -53.76 25.16 -35.55
C ASP A 7 -53.78 24.93 -34.02
N SER A 8 -52.63 24.61 -33.42
CA SER A 8 -52.12 25.28 -32.21
C SER A 8 -50.72 24.78 -31.80
N LYS A 9 -49.85 25.77 -31.59
CA LYS A 9 -48.42 25.72 -31.28
C LYS A 9 -48.04 25.10 -29.93
N GLU A 10 -46.77 24.68 -29.92
CA GLU A 10 -45.80 24.65 -28.80
C GLU A 10 -45.95 23.62 -27.69
N LYS A 11 -44.94 22.73 -27.59
CA LYS A 11 -43.89 22.86 -26.56
C LYS A 11 -42.65 22.04 -26.91
N LYS A 12 -41.49 22.72 -26.95
CA LYS A 12 -40.16 22.11 -26.87
C LYS A 12 -39.95 21.51 -25.48
N ALA A 13 -39.43 20.29 -25.42
CA ALA A 13 -38.64 19.75 -24.31
C ALA A 13 -37.54 18.90 -24.96
N SER A 14 -36.40 19.48 -25.32
CA SER A 14 -35.18 19.58 -24.51
C SER A 14 -34.76 18.22 -23.94
N GLY A 15 -33.64 17.73 -24.46
CA GLY A 15 -33.11 16.40 -24.19
C GLY A 15 -32.73 16.16 -22.74
N GLY A 16 -33.05 14.96 -22.27
CA GLY A 16 -32.49 14.36 -21.06
C GLY A 16 -31.65 13.15 -21.45
N LYS A 17 -30.33 13.29 -21.36
CA LYS A 17 -29.37 12.19 -21.47
C LYS A 17 -29.56 11.29 -20.24
N ASN A 18 -30.37 10.25 -20.34
CA ASN A 18 -30.39 9.20 -19.33
C ASN A 18 -29.15 8.31 -19.52
N LYS A 19 -28.03 8.76 -18.94
CA LYS A 19 -26.86 7.92 -18.71
C LYS A 19 -27.27 6.87 -17.68
N ILE A 20 -27.53 5.67 -18.15
CA ILE A 20 -27.64 4.47 -17.33
C ILE A 20 -26.32 4.40 -16.52
N PRO A 21 -26.34 4.33 -15.18
CA PRO A 21 -25.10 4.18 -14.41
C PRO A 21 -24.41 2.90 -14.87
N PRO A 22 -23.06 2.89 -14.97
CA PRO A 22 -22.35 1.73 -15.49
C PRO A 22 -22.70 0.51 -14.65
N SER A 23 -23.45 -0.43 -15.24
CA SER A 23 -23.77 -1.69 -14.57
C SER A 23 -22.45 -2.40 -14.33
N PHE A 24 -22.08 -2.56 -13.06
CA PHE A 24 -20.97 -3.40 -12.66
C PHE A 24 -21.26 -4.82 -13.13
N SER A 25 -20.64 -5.23 -14.24
CA SER A 25 -20.71 -6.61 -14.71
C SER A 25 -20.12 -7.52 -13.62
N PRO A 26 -20.89 -8.45 -13.03
CA PRO A 26 -20.53 -9.11 -11.77
C PRO A 26 -19.39 -10.15 -11.91
N ARG A 27 -18.88 -10.39 -13.13
CA ARG A 27 -17.77 -11.33 -13.35
C ARG A 27 -16.38 -10.68 -13.35
N LYS A 28 -16.28 -9.36 -13.56
CA LYS A 28 -15.01 -8.59 -13.51
C LYS A 28 -15.06 -7.45 -12.47
N GLY A 29 -16.26 -7.11 -12.02
CA GLY A 29 -16.57 -6.02 -11.10
C GLY A 29 -16.24 -6.25 -9.64
N LEU A 30 -15.98 -7.49 -9.19
CA LEU A 30 -15.55 -7.76 -7.81
C LEU A 30 -14.07 -8.06 -7.69
N PHE A 31 -13.36 -8.35 -8.78
CA PHE A 31 -11.94 -8.71 -8.72
C PHE A 31 -11.06 -7.57 -8.19
N TRP A 32 -11.34 -6.33 -8.60
CA TRP A 32 -10.67 -5.15 -8.05
C TRP A 32 -11.02 -4.92 -6.57
N LEU A 33 -12.23 -5.31 -6.12
CA LEU A 33 -12.63 -5.25 -4.72
C LEU A 33 -11.85 -6.28 -3.90
N TYR A 34 -11.68 -7.51 -4.39
CA TYR A 34 -10.83 -8.52 -3.74
C TYR A 34 -9.36 -8.08 -3.69
N ILE A 35 -8.83 -7.46 -4.76
CA ILE A 35 -7.48 -6.87 -4.76
C ILE A 35 -7.40 -5.72 -3.76
N ALA A 36 -8.39 -4.83 -3.71
CA ALA A 36 -8.41 -3.71 -2.78
C ALA A 36 -8.47 -4.18 -1.32
N VAL A 37 -9.27 -5.20 -1.02
CA VAL A 37 -9.34 -5.84 0.30
C VAL A 37 -8.03 -6.55 0.64
N PHE A 38 -7.40 -7.22 -0.32
CA PHE A 38 -6.10 -7.87 -0.14
C PHE A 38 -4.98 -6.86 0.14
N ILE A 39 -4.94 -5.74 -0.60
CA ILE A 39 -4.00 -4.65 -0.37
C ILE A 39 -4.28 -3.98 0.98
N ALA A 40 -5.54 -3.76 1.35
CA ALA A 40 -5.90 -3.23 2.66
C ALA A 40 -5.44 -4.15 3.80
N LEU A 41 -5.62 -5.47 3.64
CA LEU A 41 -5.07 -6.47 4.55
C LEU A 41 -3.54 -6.40 4.61
N LEU A 42 -2.85 -6.35 3.47
CA LEU A 42 -1.39 -6.19 3.45
C LEU A 42 -0.93 -4.89 4.13
N PHE A 43 -1.71 -3.81 3.99
CA PHE A 43 -1.41 -2.54 4.64
C PHE A 43 -1.47 -2.64 6.17
N THR A 44 -2.38 -3.46 6.71
CA THR A 44 -2.39 -3.76 8.16
C THR A 44 -1.20 -4.59 8.64
N TRP A 45 -0.50 -5.27 7.71
CA TRP A 45 0.71 -6.05 7.97
C TRP A 45 2.01 -5.25 7.79
N ILE A 46 1.94 -3.94 7.54
CA ILE A 46 3.10 -3.05 7.56
C ILE A 46 3.21 -2.50 8.99
N PRO A 47 4.15 -2.99 9.83
CA PRO A 47 4.37 -2.38 11.13
C PRO A 47 4.62 -0.88 11.00
N GLY A 48 3.91 -0.12 11.82
CA GLY A 48 3.90 1.34 11.78
C GLY A 48 5.16 2.00 12.33
N SER A 49 6.36 1.63 11.85
CA SER A 49 7.54 2.48 12.08
C SER A 49 7.66 3.50 10.95
N MET A 50 6.69 4.41 10.90
CA MET A 50 6.75 5.70 10.20
C MET A 50 7.18 6.78 11.19
N VAL A 51 8.31 6.56 11.85
CA VAL A 51 8.90 7.51 12.80
C VAL A 51 10.07 8.20 12.10
N SER A 52 10.21 9.51 12.31
CA SER A 52 11.35 10.26 11.80
C SER A 52 12.53 10.02 12.73
N VAL A 53 13.53 9.26 12.26
CA VAL A 53 14.74 8.96 13.05
C VAL A 53 15.95 9.48 12.29
N LYS A 54 16.76 10.32 12.94
CA LYS A 54 17.97 10.90 12.36
C LYS A 54 19.21 10.21 12.89
N GLU A 55 20.17 9.95 12.01
CA GLU A 55 21.48 9.45 12.41
C GLU A 55 22.28 10.55 13.13
N THR A 56 22.93 10.20 14.23
CA THR A 56 23.81 11.08 15.01
C THR A 56 25.11 10.36 15.38
N ASN A 57 25.97 11.01 16.17
CA ASN A 57 27.19 10.43 16.72
C ASN A 57 27.19 10.56 18.25
N TRP A 58 27.95 9.71 18.93
CA TRP A 58 28.20 9.74 20.37
C TRP A 58 28.57 11.15 20.86
N LEU A 59 29.53 11.82 20.21
CA LEU A 59 29.99 13.15 20.63
C LEU A 59 28.84 14.18 20.64
N LYS A 60 28.00 14.16 19.60
CA LYS A 60 26.86 15.07 19.47
C LYS A 60 25.78 14.75 20.50
N PHE A 61 25.51 13.46 20.71
CA PHE A 61 24.62 12.98 21.74
C PHE A 61 25.07 13.43 23.13
N GLU A 62 26.33 13.21 23.49
CA GLU A 62 26.92 13.58 24.78
C GLU A 62 26.84 15.10 25.01
N GLN A 63 27.36 15.88 24.05
CA GLN A 63 27.53 17.32 24.23
C GLN A 63 26.23 18.11 24.11
N GLU A 64 25.36 17.77 23.16
CA GLU A 64 24.17 18.57 22.86
C GLU A 64 22.92 18.05 23.56
N MET A 65 22.74 16.72 23.64
CA MET A 65 21.48 16.13 24.14
C MET A 65 21.59 15.73 25.60
N LEU A 66 22.70 15.07 25.95
CA LEU A 66 22.95 14.58 27.30
C LEU A 66 23.14 15.74 28.26
N ARG A 67 24.06 16.66 27.97
CA ARG A 67 24.33 17.82 28.83
C ARG A 67 23.15 18.78 28.97
N SER A 68 22.32 18.90 27.95
CA SER A 68 21.12 19.75 27.97
C SER A 68 19.90 19.09 28.64
N GLU A 69 20.05 17.85 29.12
CA GLU A 69 19.00 17.09 29.84
C GLU A 69 17.72 16.85 29.01
N GLU A 70 17.89 16.80 27.69
CA GLU A 70 16.80 16.62 26.72
C GLU A 70 16.44 15.14 26.53
N VAL A 71 17.33 14.23 26.93
CA VAL A 71 17.16 12.79 26.76
C VAL A 71 16.21 12.22 27.82
N LEU A 72 15.22 11.46 27.37
CA LEU A 72 14.27 10.72 28.20
C LEU A 72 14.81 9.33 28.55
N LYS A 73 15.23 8.57 27.53
CA LYS A 73 15.75 7.21 27.68
C LYS A 73 16.60 6.80 26.47
N VAL A 74 17.37 5.74 26.66
CA VAL A 74 18.24 5.18 25.63
C VAL A 74 18.02 3.68 25.52
N ASP A 75 17.75 3.20 24.31
CA ASP A 75 17.53 1.78 24.05
C ASP A 75 18.62 1.25 23.09
N VAL A 76 19.40 0.28 23.54
CA VAL A 76 20.42 -0.40 22.74
C VAL A 76 19.78 -1.57 22.01
N ILE A 77 19.76 -1.48 20.68
CA ILE A 77 19.16 -2.45 19.78
C ILE A 77 20.23 -3.36 19.17
N ASN A 78 20.04 -4.67 19.36
CA ASN A 78 20.88 -5.72 18.81
C ASN A 78 22.38 -5.55 19.10
N ASN A 79 22.75 -4.85 20.19
CA ASN A 79 24.14 -4.56 20.58
C ASN A 79 24.97 -3.79 19.54
N VAL A 80 24.33 -3.21 18.51
CA VAL A 80 24.99 -2.54 17.39
C VAL A 80 24.51 -1.10 17.23
N LYS A 81 23.27 -0.82 17.62
CA LYS A 81 22.65 0.49 17.45
C LYS A 81 22.11 0.99 18.78
N VAL A 82 22.20 2.28 19.02
CA VAL A 82 21.60 2.97 20.15
C VAL A 82 20.51 3.90 19.63
N GLU A 83 19.30 3.73 20.14
CA GLU A 83 18.13 4.57 19.88
C GLU A 83 17.95 5.55 21.04
N VAL A 84 17.87 6.84 20.73
CA VAL A 84 17.73 7.92 21.70
C VAL A 84 16.32 8.50 21.61
N TYR A 85 15.68 8.62 22.78
CA TYR A 85 14.37 9.23 22.94
C TYR A 85 14.52 10.57 23.63
N ILE A 86 13.97 11.61 23.01
CA ILE A 86 13.94 12.97 23.54
C ILE A 86 12.65 13.18 24.33
N LYS A 87 12.72 13.97 25.41
CA LYS A 87 11.55 14.36 26.21
C LYS A 87 10.55 15.12 25.32
N PRO A 88 9.24 14.88 25.45
CA PRO A 88 8.23 15.55 24.62
C PRO A 88 8.26 17.08 24.77
N ASP A 89 8.61 17.58 25.95
CA ASP A 89 8.69 19.03 26.23
C ASP A 89 9.81 19.73 25.45
N LYS A 90 10.87 18.99 25.12
CA LYS A 90 12.05 19.49 24.40
C LYS A 90 11.99 19.20 22.90
N LEU A 91 11.08 18.30 22.48
CA LEU A 91 10.95 17.88 21.08
C LEU A 91 10.49 19.01 20.15
N ASN A 92 9.80 20.02 20.68
CA ASN A 92 9.33 21.19 19.91
C ASN A 92 10.43 22.25 19.67
N ASP A 93 11.64 22.05 20.18
CA ASP A 93 12.76 22.96 19.91
C ASP A 93 13.10 22.95 18.40
N PRO A 94 13.41 24.10 17.78
CA PRO A 94 13.89 24.18 16.40
C PRO A 94 14.97 23.13 16.04
N ARG A 95 15.83 22.77 17.00
CA ARG A 95 16.89 21.76 16.83
C ARG A 95 16.39 20.35 16.52
N HIS A 96 15.18 20.03 16.96
CA HIS A 96 14.56 18.71 16.82
C HIS A 96 13.39 18.70 15.83
N SER A 97 13.12 19.81 15.16
CA SER A 97 12.04 19.96 14.18
C SER A 97 11.99 18.85 13.13
N GLU A 98 13.14 18.39 12.64
CA GLU A 98 13.24 17.29 11.66
C GLU A 98 12.75 15.94 12.21
N VAL A 99 12.83 15.72 13.52
CA VAL A 99 12.48 14.46 14.19
C VAL A 99 11.20 14.59 15.03
N ALA A 100 10.64 15.79 15.15
CA ALA A 100 9.48 16.09 15.98
C ALA A 100 8.17 15.54 15.41
N GLU A 101 8.06 15.50 14.07
CA GLU A 101 6.85 15.06 13.37
C GLU A 101 7.06 13.72 12.65
N ARG A 102 5.96 13.00 12.43
CA ARG A 102 6.00 11.75 11.66
C ARG A 102 5.94 12.06 10.15
N PRO A 103 6.73 11.39 9.30
CA PRO A 103 6.81 11.72 7.88
C PRO A 103 5.50 11.57 7.08
N PHE A 104 4.57 10.73 7.56
CA PHE A 104 3.34 10.37 6.83
C PHE A 104 2.04 10.62 7.61
N LEU A 105 2.16 11.05 8.86
CA LEU A 105 1.03 11.29 9.77
C LEU A 105 1.29 12.61 10.50
N ASN A 106 0.43 13.60 10.30
CA ASN A 106 0.55 14.85 11.06
C ASN A 106 0.33 14.55 12.54
N GLY A 107 1.38 14.73 13.35
CA GLY A 107 1.36 14.47 14.78
C GLY A 107 2.74 14.22 15.38
N PRO A 108 2.83 14.26 16.72
CA PRO A 108 4.10 14.13 17.43
C PRO A 108 4.71 12.74 17.23
N ASN A 109 6.02 12.72 17.02
CA ASN A 109 6.81 11.51 16.92
C ASN A 109 7.06 10.94 18.33
N PRO A 110 6.51 9.75 18.67
CA PRO A 110 6.74 9.10 19.96
C PRO A 110 8.17 8.58 20.13
N GLY A 111 8.99 8.65 19.08
CA GLY A 111 10.35 8.16 19.04
C GLY A 111 10.45 6.74 18.47
N PRO A 112 11.67 6.24 18.22
CA PRO A 112 12.97 6.90 18.47
C PRO A 112 13.20 8.16 17.62
N HIS A 113 13.96 9.12 18.13
CA HIS A 113 14.23 10.40 17.45
C HIS A 113 15.61 10.43 16.81
N TYR A 114 16.61 9.93 17.54
CA TYR A 114 17.96 9.80 17.02
C TYR A 114 18.46 8.38 17.15
N TYR A 115 19.39 8.00 16.30
CA TYR A 115 20.15 6.77 16.48
C TYR A 115 21.61 6.95 16.10
N PHE A 116 22.47 6.15 16.71
CA PHE A 116 23.87 6.03 16.30
C PHE A 116 24.34 4.59 16.46
N ASN A 117 25.36 4.21 15.71
CA ASN A 117 25.93 2.87 15.80
C ASN A 117 27.06 2.85 16.82
N ILE A 118 27.17 1.72 17.53
CA ILE A 118 28.22 1.46 18.51
C ILE A 118 29.04 0.25 18.06
N GLY A 119 30.34 0.28 18.37
CA GLY A 119 31.23 -0.85 18.10
C GLY A 119 31.10 -1.96 19.14
N SER A 120 31.05 -1.61 20.43
CA SER A 120 30.88 -2.53 21.54
C SER A 120 29.96 -1.93 22.60
N VAL A 121 29.11 -2.78 23.16
CA VAL A 121 28.21 -2.42 24.26
C VAL A 121 28.98 -2.04 25.52
N GLU A 122 30.12 -2.69 25.77
CA GLU A 122 30.93 -2.43 26.96
C GLU A 122 31.54 -1.04 26.95
N VAL A 123 32.07 -0.62 25.79
CA VAL A 123 32.63 0.72 25.59
C VAL A 123 31.55 1.77 25.78
N PHE A 124 30.40 1.59 25.12
CA PHE A 124 29.26 2.49 25.28
C PHE A 124 28.78 2.59 26.73
N ARG A 125 28.68 1.46 27.44
CA ARG A 125 28.28 1.44 28.85
C ARG A 125 29.27 2.21 29.71
N ASN A 126 30.57 2.01 29.50
CA ASN A 126 31.61 2.73 30.24
C ASN A 126 31.57 4.24 29.96
N ASP A 127 31.48 4.64 28.69
CA ASP A 127 31.39 6.05 28.30
C ASP A 127 30.13 6.72 28.86
N MET A 128 29.01 6.00 28.91
CA MET A 128 27.76 6.46 29.50
C MET A 128 27.86 6.59 31.03
N ASP A 129 28.50 5.63 31.70
CA ASP A 129 28.76 5.68 33.15
C ASP A 129 29.67 6.89 33.49
N LEU A 130 30.66 7.19 32.66
CA LEU A 130 31.54 8.36 32.81
C LEU A 130 30.80 9.68 32.56
N ALA A 131 30.00 9.75 31.49
CA ALA A 131 29.23 10.95 31.14
C ALA A 131 28.16 11.29 32.20
N GLN A 132 27.67 10.29 32.92
CA GLN A 132 26.69 10.45 34.00
C GLN A 132 27.29 10.44 35.41
N ALA A 133 28.62 10.33 35.56
CA ALA A 133 29.27 10.20 36.86
C ALA A 133 28.98 11.38 37.80
N ASN A 134 28.77 12.58 37.24
CA ASN A 134 28.48 13.81 37.99
C ASN A 134 26.98 14.06 38.21
N ARG A 135 26.10 13.13 37.79
CA ARG A 135 24.64 13.29 37.93
C ARG A 135 24.10 12.59 39.16
N SER A 136 23.03 13.16 39.70
CA SER A 136 22.26 12.51 40.77
C SER A 136 21.59 11.24 40.27
N ASP A 137 21.36 10.25 41.15
CA ASP A 137 20.72 8.98 40.79
C ASP A 137 19.32 9.17 40.16
N SER A 138 18.62 10.24 40.53
CA SER A 138 17.31 10.61 39.97
C SER A 138 17.37 11.18 38.54
N GLU A 139 18.53 11.67 38.10
CA GLU A 139 18.74 12.26 36.77
C GLU A 139 19.48 11.30 35.84
N LYS A 140 19.83 10.10 36.32
CA LYS A 140 20.46 9.06 35.50
C LYS A 140 19.49 8.58 34.44
N ILE A 141 20.01 8.47 33.22
CA ILE A 141 19.21 8.08 32.06
C ILE A 141 19.20 6.55 31.99
N PRO A 142 18.02 5.90 31.98
CA PRO A 142 17.94 4.46 31.89
C PRO A 142 18.43 3.98 30.52
N VAL A 143 19.27 2.94 30.55
CA VAL A 143 19.78 2.24 29.37
C VAL A 143 19.12 0.85 29.31
N THR A 144 18.31 0.62 28.27
CA THR A 144 17.63 -0.68 28.07
C THR A 144 18.27 -1.44 26.93
N TYR A 145 18.49 -2.73 27.09
CA TYR A 145 18.98 -3.60 26.01
C TYR A 145 17.82 -4.39 25.44
N THR A 146 17.50 -4.18 24.16
CA THR A 146 16.36 -4.84 23.53
C THR A 146 16.76 -5.45 22.19
N PRO A 147 16.68 -6.78 22.02
CA PRO A 147 16.79 -7.39 20.70
C PRO A 147 15.54 -7.03 19.88
N ARG A 148 15.73 -6.46 18.67
CA ARG A 148 14.64 -6.12 17.75
C ARG A 148 14.84 -6.83 16.41
N LYS A 149 13.78 -7.52 15.96
CA LYS A 149 13.74 -8.18 14.66
C LYS A 149 13.53 -7.18 13.54
N ASN A 150 14.29 -7.31 12.45
CA ASN A 150 14.16 -6.45 11.26
C ASN A 150 13.00 -6.91 10.36
N TRP A 151 11.78 -6.60 10.79
CA TRP A 151 10.57 -6.97 10.06
C TRP A 151 10.51 -6.39 8.64
N LEU A 152 11.10 -5.20 8.39
CA LEU A 152 11.11 -4.56 7.06
C LEU A 152 11.91 -5.38 6.06
N GLY A 153 13.12 -5.79 6.47
CA GLY A 153 13.97 -6.64 5.64
C GLY A 153 13.31 -7.99 5.37
N ASP A 154 12.78 -8.61 6.43
CA ASP A 154 12.13 -9.91 6.32
C ASP A 154 10.88 -9.83 5.42
N SER A 155 10.00 -8.85 5.64
CA SER A 155 8.77 -8.67 4.86
C SER A 155 9.04 -8.31 3.40
N LEU A 156 10.08 -7.53 3.10
CA LEU A 156 10.42 -7.18 1.72
C LEU A 156 10.77 -8.43 0.88
N GLY A 157 11.49 -9.40 1.47
CA GLY A 157 11.76 -10.68 0.80
C GLY A 157 10.48 -11.46 0.46
N TRP A 158 9.53 -11.51 1.40
CA TRP A 158 8.22 -12.14 1.19
C TRP A 158 7.37 -11.38 0.15
N ILE A 159 7.38 -10.05 0.18
CA ILE A 159 6.65 -9.19 -0.77
C ILE A 159 7.21 -9.40 -2.19
N ILE A 160 8.53 -9.43 -2.36
CA ILE A 160 9.16 -9.68 -3.66
C ILE A 160 8.79 -11.08 -4.18
N MET A 161 8.87 -12.11 -3.33
CA MET A 161 8.48 -13.47 -3.71
C MET A 161 7.01 -13.55 -4.14
N LEU A 162 6.11 -12.92 -3.37
CA LEU A 162 4.69 -12.85 -3.70
C LEU A 162 4.45 -12.06 -5.00
N ALA A 163 5.17 -10.97 -5.23
CA ALA A 163 5.08 -10.17 -6.45
C ALA A 163 5.50 -10.98 -7.69
N ILE A 164 6.53 -11.83 -7.58
CA ILE A 164 6.92 -12.75 -8.66
C ILE A 164 5.80 -13.75 -8.97
N ILE A 165 5.21 -14.34 -7.93
CA ILE A 165 4.08 -15.28 -8.09
C ILE A 165 2.91 -14.58 -8.78
N ILE A 166 2.49 -13.41 -8.29
CA ILE A 166 1.42 -12.62 -8.89
C ILE A 166 1.76 -12.25 -10.34
N GLY A 167 3.00 -11.85 -10.63
CA GLY A 167 3.47 -11.56 -11.98
C GLY A 167 3.41 -12.77 -12.91
N PHE A 168 3.80 -13.94 -12.43
CA PHE A 168 3.73 -15.20 -13.17
C PHE A 168 2.28 -15.60 -13.47
N TRP A 169 1.40 -15.57 -12.46
CA TRP A 169 -0.04 -15.80 -12.66
C TRP A 169 -0.65 -14.75 -13.58
N PHE A 170 -0.23 -13.48 -13.50
CA PHE A 170 -0.69 -12.42 -14.39
C PHE A 170 -0.31 -12.71 -15.85
N ILE A 171 0.90 -13.21 -16.12
CA ILE A 171 1.33 -13.63 -17.47
C ILE A 171 0.46 -14.80 -17.97
N ILE A 172 0.20 -15.80 -17.14
CA ILE A 172 -0.64 -16.96 -17.50
C ILE A 172 -2.10 -16.54 -17.74
N LEU A 173 -2.69 -15.79 -16.82
CA LEU A 173 -4.08 -15.33 -16.91
C LEU A 173 -4.27 -14.35 -18.07
N ARG A 174 -3.27 -13.50 -18.34
CA ARG A 174 -3.24 -12.66 -19.55
C ARG A 174 -3.18 -13.50 -20.82
N ARG A 175 -2.46 -14.62 -20.81
CA ARG A 175 -2.37 -15.56 -21.93
C ARG A 175 -3.62 -16.42 -22.10
N MET A 176 -4.38 -16.66 -21.02
CA MET A 176 -5.53 -17.57 -20.99
C MET A 176 -6.90 -16.87 -21.00
N SER A 177 -6.96 -15.53 -20.93
CA SER A 177 -8.21 -14.78 -21.11
C SER A 177 -8.69 -14.91 -22.57
N PRO A 178 -9.76 -15.68 -22.85
CA PRO A 178 -10.29 -15.84 -24.19
C PRO A 178 -11.01 -14.53 -24.55
N GLY A 179 -10.39 -13.68 -25.37
CA GLY A 179 -11.09 -12.53 -25.95
C GLY A 179 -10.32 -11.22 -26.10
N ALA A 180 -9.02 -11.14 -25.77
CA ALA A 180 -8.26 -9.89 -25.95
C ALA A 180 -7.01 -9.98 -26.85
N GLY A 181 -6.73 -11.14 -27.44
CA GLY A 181 -5.62 -11.27 -28.38
C GLY A 181 -5.69 -12.58 -29.14
N ALA A 182 -5.79 -12.46 -30.46
CA ALA A 182 -5.49 -13.45 -31.50
C ALA A 182 -5.51 -14.94 -31.09
N GLY A 183 -6.53 -15.66 -31.56
CA GLY A 183 -6.50 -17.12 -31.66
C GLY A 183 -7.74 -17.77 -31.05
N GLY A 184 -8.53 -18.41 -31.91
CA GLY A 184 -9.80 -19.05 -31.57
C GLY A 184 -9.71 -20.00 -30.38
N GLY A 185 -10.34 -19.62 -29.28
CA GLY A 185 -10.89 -20.56 -28.33
C GLY A 185 -12.34 -20.77 -28.71
N SER A 186 -12.60 -21.80 -29.50
CA SER A 186 -13.95 -22.32 -29.74
C SER A 186 -14.58 -22.59 -28.38
N SER A 187 -15.48 -21.70 -27.94
CA SER A 187 -16.38 -21.98 -26.83
C SER A 187 -17.02 -23.34 -27.08
N ILE A 188 -16.63 -24.34 -26.28
CA ILE A 188 -17.25 -25.66 -26.16
C ILE A 188 -18.73 -25.59 -25.70
N PHE A 189 -19.32 -24.40 -25.68
CA PHE A 189 -20.74 -24.13 -25.45
C PHE A 189 -21.45 -23.55 -26.68
N ASN A 190 -20.80 -23.51 -27.87
CA ASN A 190 -21.44 -23.16 -29.15
C ASN A 190 -22.27 -24.31 -29.76
N PHE A 191 -22.77 -25.25 -28.96
CA PHE A 191 -23.62 -26.35 -29.43
C PHE A 191 -25.08 -25.93 -29.74
N GLY A 192 -25.44 -24.66 -29.54
CA GLY A 192 -26.83 -24.19 -29.67
C GLY A 192 -27.18 -23.43 -30.95
N GLN A 193 -26.23 -23.18 -31.87
CA GLN A 193 -26.51 -22.45 -33.12
C GLN A 193 -26.54 -23.39 -34.34
N SER A 194 -27.39 -24.41 -34.32
CA SER A 194 -27.81 -25.01 -35.59
C SER A 194 -28.67 -23.99 -36.33
N LYS A 195 -28.17 -23.42 -37.44
CA LYS A 195 -29.02 -22.70 -38.39
C LYS A 195 -30.06 -23.68 -38.93
N ALA A 196 -31.33 -23.48 -38.60
CA ALA A 196 -32.43 -24.17 -39.27
C ALA A 196 -32.51 -23.66 -40.71
N THR A 197 -32.03 -24.44 -41.66
CA THR A 197 -32.36 -24.22 -43.08
C THR A 197 -33.77 -24.74 -43.30
N VAL A 198 -34.72 -23.84 -43.58
CA VAL A 198 -36.06 -24.21 -44.06
C VAL A 198 -35.86 -24.85 -45.43
N PHE A 199 -35.92 -26.16 -45.49
CA PHE A 199 -36.01 -26.89 -46.75
C PHE A 199 -37.43 -26.66 -47.29
N ASP A 200 -37.56 -25.75 -48.26
CA ASP A 200 -38.78 -25.67 -49.06
C ASP A 200 -38.95 -26.97 -49.84
N LYS A 201 -40.13 -27.58 -49.69
CA LYS A 201 -40.50 -28.89 -50.23
C LYS A 201 -40.65 -28.91 -51.76
N ASP A 202 -40.36 -27.79 -52.44
CA ASP A 202 -40.57 -27.63 -53.88
C ASP A 202 -39.30 -27.77 -54.72
N ASN A 203 -38.12 -27.91 -54.13
CA ASN A 203 -36.90 -28.16 -54.92
C ASN A 203 -36.69 -29.66 -55.18
N ARG A 204 -37.64 -30.29 -55.90
CA ARG A 204 -37.37 -31.54 -56.62
C ARG A 204 -36.40 -31.20 -57.76
N SER A 205 -35.12 -31.46 -57.56
CA SER A 205 -34.17 -31.50 -58.68
C SER A 205 -34.62 -32.60 -59.66
N THR A 206 -35.12 -32.18 -60.81
CA THR A 206 -35.34 -33.06 -61.96
C THR A 206 -33.97 -33.48 -62.48
N VAL A 207 -33.52 -34.66 -62.07
CA VAL A 207 -32.37 -35.33 -62.66
C VAL A 207 -32.76 -35.74 -64.08
N SER A 208 -32.18 -35.09 -65.09
CA SER A 208 -32.21 -35.53 -66.49
C SER A 208 -30.85 -36.12 -66.81
N PHE A 209 -30.80 -37.42 -67.10
CA PHE A 209 -29.61 -38.06 -67.64
C PHE A 209 -29.50 -37.74 -69.15
N LYS A 210 -28.29 -37.45 -69.61
CA LYS A 210 -27.89 -37.43 -71.03
C LYS A 210 -26.80 -38.46 -71.24
#